data_AF-A0A8T4UYZ8-F1
#
_entry.id   AF-A0A8T4UYZ8-F1
#
_cell.length_a   1.000
_cell.length_b   1.000
_cell.length_c   1.000
_cell.angle_alpha   90.00
_cell.angle_beta   90.00
_cell.angle_gamma   90.00
#
_symmetry.space_group_name_H-M   'P 1'
#
loop_
_entity.id
_entity.type
_entity.pdbx_description
1 polymer ?
#
loop_
_entity_poly.entity_id
_entity_poly.type
_entity_poly.pdbx_seq_one_letter_code
_entity_poly.pdbx_strand_id
1 'polypeptide(L)' 'MKGYKELLKEKAVQNYREGKITFSEAAHRAGLTLWEMENHFIEKGFKSSYSLDDLEQEMISLNKSNKKIKN' A
#
# COMPACT_ATOMS: atom_id res chain seq x y z
N MET A 1 14.97 -6.47 -19.86
CA MET A 1 14.90 -5.07 -19.42
C MET A 1 13.82 -4.97 -18.36
N LYS A 2 14.13 -4.51 -17.14
CA LYS A 2 13.08 -4.17 -16.16
C LYS A 2 12.37 -2.92 -16.67
N GLY A 3 11.07 -2.99 -16.87
CA GLY A 3 10.28 -1.86 -17.39
C GLY A 3 10.27 -0.69 -16.40
N TYR A 4 9.98 0.52 -16.88
CA TYR A 4 9.87 1.74 -16.05
C TYR A 4 8.97 1.56 -14.81
N LYS A 5 7.90 0.76 -14.95
CA LYS A 5 6.99 0.40 -13.85
C LYS A 5 7.67 -0.43 -12.75
N GLU A 6 8.59 -1.31 -13.11
CA GLU A 6 9.35 -2.14 -12.15
C GLU A 6 10.24 -1.24 -11.27
N LEU A 7 10.90 -0.25 -11.88
CA LEU A 7 11.77 0.69 -11.18
C LEU A 7 10.97 1.57 -10.19
N LEU A 8 9.77 1.97 -10.56
CA LEU A 8 8.87 2.72 -9.67
C LEU A 8 8.43 1.87 -8.47
N LYS A 9 8.09 0.60 -8.69
CA LYS A 9 7.77 -0.36 -7.62
C LYS A 9 8.94 -0.53 -6.66
N GLU A 10 10.13 -0.81 -7.18
CA GLU A 10 11.33 -1.01 -6.35
C GLU A 10 11.67 0.24 -5.54
N LYS A 11 11.56 1.42 -6.14
CA LYS A 11 11.81 2.70 -5.45
C LYS A 11 10.73 3.00 -4.39
N ALA A 12 9.47 2.67 -4.65
CA ALA A 12 8.39 2.82 -3.67
C ALA A 12 8.60 1.90 -2.46
N VAL A 13 8.93 0.62 -2.72
CA VAL A 13 9.25 -0.36 -1.68
C VAL A 13 10.44 0.11 -0.83
N GLN A 14 11.50 0.60 -1.48
CA GLN A 14 12.70 1.07 -0.77
C GLN A 14 12.41 2.28 0.12
N ASN A 15 11.65 3.27 -0.38
CA ASN A 15 11.28 4.44 0.43
C ASN A 15 10.41 4.06 1.63
N TYR A 16 9.50 3.10 1.46
CA TYR A 16 8.70 2.58 2.57
C TYR A 16 9.58 1.87 3.61
N ARG A 17 10.52 1.03 3.16
CA ARG A 17 11.49 0.35 4.04
C ARG A 17 12.36 1.31 4.83
N GLU A 18 12.73 2.43 4.23
CA GLU A 18 13.50 3.50 4.88
C GLU A 18 12.64 4.39 5.80
N GLY A 19 11.35 4.10 5.94
CA GLY A 19 10.40 4.89 6.74
C GLY A 19 10.11 6.29 6.17
N LYS A 20 10.49 6.55 4.91
CA LYS A 20 10.35 7.86 4.27
C LYS A 20 8.93 8.14 3.78
N ILE A 21 8.15 7.08 3.52
CA ILE A 21 6.77 7.17 3.03
C ILE A 21 5.90 6.10 3.70
N THR A 22 4.59 6.33 3.72
CA THR A 22 3.61 5.35 4.22
C THR A 22 3.35 4.23 3.20
N PHE A 23 2.74 3.14 3.65
CA PHE A 23 2.37 2.00 2.79
C PHE A 23 1.44 2.44 1.65
N SER A 24 0.45 3.27 1.97
CA SER A 24 -0.51 3.82 1.01
C SER A 24 0.15 4.73 -0.03
N GLU A 25 1.12 5.55 0.38
CA GLU A 25 1.92 6.37 -0.53
C GLU A 25 2.83 5.52 -1.43
N ALA A 26 3.35 4.41 -0.91
CA ALA A 26 4.14 3.47 -1.68
C ALA A 26 3.28 2.78 -2.76
N ALA A 27 2.08 2.32 -2.42
CA ALA A 27 1.13 1.73 -3.37
C ALA A 27 0.75 2.73 -4.48
N HIS A 28 0.45 3.98 -4.10
CA HIS A 28 0.12 5.05 -5.05
C HIS A 28 1.26 5.32 -6.04
N ARG A 29 2.51 5.45 -5.55
CA ARG A 29 3.69 5.67 -6.42
C ARG A 29 4.02 4.47 -7.30
N ALA A 30 3.71 3.27 -6.83
CA ALA A 30 3.86 2.04 -7.59
C ALA A 30 2.76 1.84 -8.64
N GLY A 31 1.69 2.66 -8.61
CA GLY A 31 0.51 2.48 -9.45
C GLY A 31 -0.22 1.18 -9.14
N LEU A 32 -0.18 0.75 -7.88
CA LEU A 32 -0.78 -0.48 -7.37
C LEU A 32 -1.90 -0.14 -6.38
N THR A 33 -2.86 -1.04 -6.27
CA THR A 33 -3.75 -1.05 -5.10
C THR A 33 -2.98 -1.44 -3.85
N LEU A 34 -3.52 -1.10 -2.67
CA LEU A 34 -2.96 -1.53 -1.39
C LEU A 34 -2.76 -3.04 -1.32
N TRP A 35 -3.74 -3.80 -1.81
CA TRP A 35 -3.70 -5.27 -1.83
C TRP A 35 -2.63 -5.82 -2.78
N GLU A 36 -2.49 -5.25 -3.98
CA GLU A 36 -1.40 -5.64 -4.90
C GLU A 36 -0.03 -5.27 -4.34
N MET A 37 0.07 -4.12 -3.64
CA MET A 37 1.30 -3.74 -2.95
C MET A 37 1.61 -4.70 -1.81
N GLU A 38 0.60 -5.12 -1.04
CA GLU A 38 0.75 -6.08 0.04
C GLU A 38 1.26 -7.43 -0.46
N ASN A 39 0.62 -7.98 -1.51
CA ASN A 39 1.08 -9.20 -2.16
C ASN A 39 2.51 -9.05 -2.69
N HIS A 40 2.85 -7.89 -3.27
CA HIS A 40 4.21 -7.65 -3.74
C HIS A 40 5.23 -7.68 -2.60
N PHE A 41 4.88 -7.21 -1.41
CA PHE A 41 5.72 -7.29 -0.22
C PHE A 41 5.83 -8.72 0.30
N ILE A 42 4.72 -9.46 0.37
CA ILE A 42 4.68 -10.86 0.83
C ILE A 42 5.52 -11.76 -0.09
N GLU A 43 5.36 -11.65 -1.41
CA GLU A 43 6.14 -12.41 -2.41
C GLU A 43 7.64 -12.11 -2.32
N LYS A 44 8.01 -10.89 -1.92
CA LYS A 44 9.41 -10.48 -1.71
C LYS A 44 9.95 -10.90 -0.34
N GLY A 45 9.23 -11.76 0.39
CA GLY A 45 9.64 -12.29 1.70
C GLY A 45 9.43 -11.32 2.86
N PHE A 46 8.62 -10.28 2.67
CA PHE A 46 8.28 -9.35 3.74
C PHE A 46 7.05 -9.87 4.49
N LYS A 47 7.20 -10.21 5.77
CA LYS A 47 6.05 -10.29 6.68
C LYS A 47 5.55 -8.86 6.87
N SER A 48 4.51 -8.50 6.12
CA SER A 48 3.73 -7.31 6.43
C SER A 48 3.26 -7.44 7.88
N SER A 49 3.63 -6.48 8.74
CA SER A 49 2.99 -6.31 10.04
C SER A 49 1.62 -5.66 9.92
N TYR A 50 1.23 -5.26 8.71
CA TYR A 50 -0.14 -4.92 8.35
C TYR A 50 -0.95 -6.22 8.42
N SER A 51 -1.70 -6.41 9.49
CA SER A 51 -2.64 -7.53 9.58
C SER A 51 -3.79 -7.27 8.60
N LEU A 52 -4.46 -8.33 8.16
CA LEU A 52 -5.78 -8.22 7.54
C LEU A 52 -6.73 -7.39 8.43
N ASP A 53 -6.54 -7.42 9.75
CA ASP A 53 -7.28 -6.60 10.71
C ASP A 53 -7.01 -5.09 10.54
N ASP A 54 -5.77 -4.69 10.25
CA ASP A 54 -5.44 -3.28 10.04
C ASP A 54 -6.07 -2.77 8.73
N LEU A 55 -6.04 -3.59 7.69
CA LEU A 55 -6.70 -3.31 6.42
C LEU A 55 -8.23 -3.19 6.59
N GLU A 56 -8.83 -4.08 7.40
CA GLU A 56 -10.28 -4.06 7.66
C GLU A 56 -10.69 -2.82 8.46
N GLN A 57 -9.90 -2.43 9.48
CA GLN A 57 -10.14 -1.19 10.25
C GLN A 57 -10.03 0.07 9.38
N GLU A 58 -9.10 0.10 8.44
CA GLU A 58 -8.95 1.21 7.49
C GLU A 58 -10.15 1.28 6.52
N MET A 59 -10.61 0.14 6.01
CA MET A 59 -11.78 0.06 5.13
C MET A 59 -13.06 0.53 5.83
N ILE A 60 -13.27 0.14 7.09
CA ILE A 60 -14.39 0.61 7.92
C ILE A 60 -14.33 2.13 8.11
N SER A 61 -13.14 2.68 8.35
CA SER A 61 -12.93 4.12 8.56
C SER A 61 -13.19 4.94 7.29
N LEU A 62 -12.78 4.43 6.13
CA LEU A 62 -13.07 5.03 4.83
C LEU A 62 -14.58 5.01 4.51
N ASN A 63 -15.28 3.94 4.86
CA ASN A 63 -16.72 3.82 4.60
C ASN A 63 -17.55 4.76 5.50
N LYS A 64 -17.11 5.01 6.75
CA LYS A 64 -17.72 6.01 7.64
C LYS A 64 -17.54 7.44 7.12
N SER A 65 -16.40 7.74 6.50
CA SER A 65 -16.11 9.08 5.96
C SER A 65 -16.97 9.41 4.74
N ASN A 66 -17.28 8.42 3.89
CA ASN A 66 -18.21 8.58 2.76
C ASN A 66 -19.67 8.81 3.16
N LYS A 67 -20.04 8.49 4.41
CA LYS A 67 -21.41 8.70 4.92
C LYS A 67 -21.64 10.14 5.42
N LYS A 68 -20.58 10.87 5.79
CA LYS A 68 -20.67 12.28 6.22
C LYS A 68 -20.80 13.28 5.07
N ILE A 69 -20.48 12.89 3.84
CA ILE A 69 -20.53 13.76 2.66
C ILE A 69 -21.93 13.75 2.00
N LYS A 70 -22.82 12.83 2.43
CA LYS A 70 -24.17 12.65 1.87
C LYS A 70 -25.31 13.16 2.76
N ASN A 71 -25.03 13.84 3.86
CA ASN A 71 -26.04 14.47 4.72
C ASN A 71 -25.92 16.00 4.68
#